data_AF-A0A6I9XSJ7-F1
#
_entry.id   AF-A0A6I9XSJ7-F1
#
_cell.length_a   1.000
_cell.length_b   1.000
_cell.length_c   1.000
_cell.angle_alpha   90.00
_cell.angle_beta   90.00
_cell.angle_gamma   90.00
#
_symmetry.space_group_name_H-M   'P 1'
#
loop_
_entity.id
_entity.type
_entity.pdbx_description
1 polymer ?
#
loop_
_entity_poly.entity_id
_entity_poly.type
_entity_poly.pdbx_seq_one_letter_code
_entity_poly.pdbx_strand_id
1 'polypeptide(L)'
;MSVALQELGSNMTEYKRAMFQEDEVLDATGDGSNTSPDSVEVGFRKGDGLLLSRLGSQIHLKLVFWVISLFVAVLLLSTIIAMAIQYSKDPSHTTCLTEACVIVAGKILEALDPGVKPCDDFYQYACGGWIKRNPLPDGRSKWSTFNSIWDQNQAIMKHLLENATFNSSSEAERKTQRYYLSCLREQKIEELGSQPLIDLIEKIAVSEDLGFQMLEKLWC
;
A
#
# COMPACT_ATOMS: atom_id res chain seq x y z
N MET A 1 4.24 22.06 -12.04
CA MET A 1 4.64 20.63 -12.05
C MET A 1 6.16 20.51 -11.90
N SER A 2 6.75 21.25 -10.94
CA SER A 2 8.19 21.49 -10.86
C SER A 2 8.78 21.16 -9.49
N VAL A 3 7.93 20.74 -8.53
CA VAL A 3 8.33 20.41 -7.16
C VAL A 3 8.54 18.90 -6.97
N ALA A 4 7.99 18.07 -7.86
CA ALA A 4 7.99 16.60 -7.71
C ALA A 4 9.25 15.88 -8.24
N LEU A 5 10.17 16.58 -8.91
CA LEU A 5 11.36 15.95 -9.52
C LEU A 5 12.66 16.08 -8.71
N GLN A 6 12.65 16.79 -7.58
CA GLN A 6 13.84 16.99 -6.75
C GLN A 6 14.06 15.87 -5.70
N GLU A 7 13.05 15.05 -5.41
CA GLU A 7 13.05 14.08 -4.29
C GLU A 7 13.55 12.67 -4.67
N LEU A 8 13.70 12.35 -5.96
CA LEU A 8 14.02 10.99 -6.40
C LEU A 8 15.51 10.59 -6.32
N GLY A 9 16.36 11.45 -5.75
CA GLY A 9 17.82 11.29 -5.78
C GLY A 9 18.49 10.82 -4.47
N SER A 10 17.77 10.67 -3.36
CA SER A 10 18.43 10.40 -2.07
C SER A 10 17.61 9.49 -1.14
N ASN A 11 17.67 8.18 -1.43
CA ASN A 11 17.64 7.08 -0.46
C ASN A 11 17.28 5.78 -1.18
N MET A 12 18.28 5.09 -1.73
CA MET A 12 18.15 3.64 -1.88
C MET A 12 18.47 3.03 -0.52
N THR A 13 17.44 2.84 0.30
CA THR A 13 17.54 2.04 1.52
C THR A 13 17.39 0.56 1.18
N GLU A 14 18.42 -0.16 1.57
CA GLU A 14 18.65 -1.58 1.57
C GLU A 14 17.42 -2.41 2.00
N TYR A 15 17.05 -3.39 1.17
CA TYR A 15 15.93 -4.31 1.41
C TYR A 15 16.31 -5.32 2.50
N LYS A 16 15.75 -5.14 3.71
CA LYS A 16 15.94 -6.06 4.84
C LYS A 16 14.86 -7.14 4.82
N ARG A 17 15.27 -8.38 4.52
CA ARG A 17 14.44 -9.60 4.55
C ARG A 17 14.00 -9.88 5.99
N ALA A 18 12.69 -9.98 6.25
CA ALA A 18 12.16 -10.46 7.53
C ALA A 18 12.12 -11.99 7.54
N MET A 19 12.76 -12.61 8.55
CA MET A 19 12.59 -14.02 8.89
C MET A 19 11.43 -14.14 9.87
N PHE A 20 10.54 -15.10 9.62
CA PHE A 20 9.49 -15.51 10.55
C PHE A 20 10.11 -16.11 11.80
N GLN A 21 9.66 -15.66 12.97
CA GLN A 21 9.97 -16.29 14.25
C GLN A 21 8.74 -17.11 14.65
N GLU A 22 8.93 -18.42 14.75
CA GLU A 22 7.94 -19.38 15.24
C GLU A 22 7.99 -19.35 16.77
N ASP A 23 6.89 -18.97 17.42
CA ASP A 23 6.73 -19.13 18.87
C ASP A 23 5.92 -20.41 19.14
N GLU A 24 6.59 -21.40 19.73
CA GLU A 24 5.98 -22.65 20.23
C GLU A 24 5.21 -22.44 21.54
N VAL A 25 4.30 -23.38 21.77
CA VAL A 25 3.21 -23.38 22.74
C VAL A 25 3.54 -24.23 23.97
N LEU A 26 3.13 -23.73 25.15
CA LEU A 26 2.80 -24.37 26.45
C LEU A 26 3.82 -25.29 27.17
N ASP A 27 3.96 -25.08 28.48
CA ASP A 27 3.40 -26.04 29.44
C ASP A 27 3.16 -25.46 30.85
N ALA A 28 2.19 -26.04 31.55
CA ALA A 28 1.74 -25.70 32.90
C ALA A 28 1.97 -26.87 33.87
N THR A 29 2.33 -26.58 35.13
CA THR A 29 2.14 -27.45 36.32
C THR A 29 2.26 -26.55 37.57
N GLY A 30 1.29 -26.48 38.49
CA GLY A 30 1.00 -27.44 39.59
C GLY A 30 1.75 -26.98 40.87
N ASP A 31 1.28 -27.01 42.13
CA ASP A 31 0.12 -27.56 42.83
C ASP A 31 0.18 -27.09 44.32
N GLY A 32 -0.94 -27.18 45.05
CA GLY A 32 -1.02 -27.38 46.52
C GLY A 32 -0.98 -26.12 47.43
N SER A 33 -1.77 -25.97 48.51
CA SER A 33 -2.80 -26.80 49.14
C SER A 33 -3.52 -26.01 50.26
N ASN A 34 -4.82 -26.28 50.41
CA ASN A 34 -5.78 -26.27 51.55
C ASN A 34 -5.23 -25.93 52.96
N THR A 35 -5.89 -25.20 53.87
CA THR A 35 -7.13 -25.53 54.62
C THR A 35 -7.56 -24.39 55.58
N SER A 36 -8.81 -24.44 56.04
CA SER A 36 -9.49 -23.67 57.13
C SER A 36 -10.33 -24.70 57.95
N PRO A 37 -10.94 -24.45 59.14
CA PRO A 37 -10.74 -23.54 60.30
C PRO A 37 -10.82 -24.27 61.70
N ASP A 38 -11.02 -23.49 62.79
CA ASP A 38 -11.58 -23.83 64.15
C ASP A 38 -10.60 -24.31 65.27
N SER A 39 -10.71 -24.00 66.58
CA SER A 39 -11.74 -23.40 67.45
C SER A 39 -11.18 -23.01 68.87
N VAL A 40 -11.78 -21.94 69.45
CA VAL A 40 -12.25 -21.69 70.85
C VAL A 40 -11.37 -21.90 72.11
N GLU A 41 -11.22 -20.85 72.93
CA GLU A 41 -11.63 -20.84 74.36
C GLU A 41 -11.86 -19.43 74.94
N VAL A 42 -12.67 -19.38 76.01
CA VAL A 42 -13.54 -18.28 76.47
C VAL A 42 -13.05 -17.57 77.74
N GLY A 43 -13.45 -16.31 77.95
CA GLY A 43 -13.28 -15.58 79.22
C GLY A 43 -14.35 -14.50 79.44
N PHE A 44 -15.25 -14.74 80.39
CA PHE A 44 -16.32 -13.84 80.83
C PHE A 44 -15.81 -12.65 81.64
N ARG A 45 -16.35 -11.43 81.40
CA ARG A 45 -16.71 -10.50 82.49
C ARG A 45 -17.73 -9.42 82.10
N LYS A 46 -18.90 -9.57 82.74
CA LYS A 46 -19.96 -8.64 83.15
C LYS A 46 -19.72 -7.13 82.89
N GLY A 47 -20.59 -6.55 82.08
CA GLY A 47 -20.69 -5.10 81.89
C GLY A 47 -21.53 -4.43 82.96
N ASP A 48 -21.12 -3.20 83.31
CA ASP A 48 -21.97 -2.10 83.73
C ASP A 48 -21.32 -0.82 83.22
N GLY A 49 -22.08 -0.03 82.46
CA GLY A 49 -21.54 1.10 81.71
C GLY A 49 -22.58 1.73 80.81
N LEU A 50 -23.66 2.19 81.43
CA LEU A 50 -24.65 3.13 80.90
C LEU A 50 -23.91 4.34 80.29
N LEU A 51 -24.04 4.59 78.96
CA LEU A 51 -24.00 5.89 78.25
C LEU A 51 -23.64 5.76 76.75
N LEU A 52 -24.54 5.26 75.89
CA LEU A 52 -24.41 5.43 74.43
C LEU A 52 -25.77 5.46 73.72
N SER A 53 -26.42 6.63 73.65
CA SER A 53 -27.58 6.85 72.77
C SER A 53 -27.50 8.13 71.94
N ARG A 54 -26.34 8.83 71.94
CA ARG A 54 -26.12 10.04 71.14
C ARG A 54 -24.94 9.98 70.17
N LEU A 55 -24.35 8.80 69.95
CA LEU A 55 -23.26 8.58 68.98
C LEU A 55 -23.67 7.70 67.77
N GLY A 56 -24.78 6.95 67.85
CA GLY A 56 -25.22 6.06 66.77
C GLY A 56 -25.63 6.81 65.49
N SER A 57 -26.38 7.91 65.61
CA SER A 57 -26.86 8.65 64.43
C SER A 57 -25.73 9.27 63.59
N GLN A 58 -24.63 9.67 64.21
CA GLN A 58 -23.46 10.23 63.51
C GLN A 58 -22.64 9.15 62.81
N ILE A 59 -22.58 7.94 63.38
CA ILE A 59 -21.89 6.80 62.79
C ILE A 59 -22.69 6.25 61.62
N HIS A 60 -24.00 6.08 61.75
CA HIS A 60 -24.86 5.61 60.65
C HIS A 60 -24.87 6.58 59.46
N LEU A 61 -24.96 7.88 59.71
CA LEU A 61 -24.91 8.88 58.64
C LEU A 61 -23.54 8.87 57.94
N LYS A 62 -22.44 8.76 58.70
CA LYS A 62 -21.09 8.61 58.12
C LYS A 62 -20.96 7.31 57.32
N LEU A 63 -21.48 6.19 57.81
CA LEU A 63 -21.49 4.91 57.09
C LEU A 63 -22.28 5.01 55.79
N VAL A 64 -23.44 5.67 55.79
CA VAL A 64 -24.22 5.93 54.57
C VAL A 64 -23.43 6.80 53.59
N PHE A 65 -22.75 7.85 54.05
CA PHE A 65 -21.87 8.65 53.19
C PHE A 65 -20.68 7.86 52.63
N TRP A 66 -20.06 6.99 53.42
CA TRP A 66 -18.99 6.10 52.95
C TRP A 66 -19.49 5.10 51.91
N VAL A 67 -20.69 4.53 52.09
CA VAL A 67 -21.32 3.61 51.13
C VAL A 67 -21.69 4.32 49.83
N ILE A 68 -22.27 5.52 49.89
CA ILE A 68 -22.60 6.31 48.71
C ILE A 68 -21.32 6.74 47.97
N SER A 69 -20.30 7.19 48.70
CA SER A 69 -19.00 7.55 48.13
C SER A 69 -18.33 6.37 47.44
N LEU A 70 -18.35 5.18 48.06
CA LEU A 70 -17.85 3.94 47.47
C LEU A 70 -18.63 3.56 46.21
N PHE A 71 -19.96 3.64 46.25
CA PHE A 71 -20.82 3.32 45.11
C PHE A 71 -20.56 4.28 43.93
N VAL A 72 -20.44 5.58 44.20
CA VAL A 72 -20.08 6.58 43.18
C VAL A 72 -18.67 6.32 42.64
N ALA A 73 -17.70 5.99 43.50
CA ALA A 73 -16.35 5.65 43.07
C ALA A 73 -16.32 4.41 42.17
N VAL A 74 -17.10 3.36 42.51
CA VAL A 74 -17.24 2.15 41.68
C VAL A 74 -17.88 2.47 40.33
N LEU A 75 -18.92 3.30 40.30
CA LEU A 75 -19.54 3.74 39.04
C LEU A 75 -18.53 4.53 38.18
N LEU A 76 -17.81 5.48 38.77
CA LEU A 76 -16.78 6.24 38.06
C LEU A 76 -15.67 5.32 37.53
N LEU A 77 -15.15 4.42 38.36
CA LEU A 77 -14.15 3.43 37.94
C LEU A 77 -14.67 2.53 36.83
N SER A 78 -15.92 2.08 36.89
CA SER A 78 -16.52 1.25 35.83
C SER A 78 -16.61 1.98 34.49
N THR A 79 -16.95 3.28 34.49
CA THR A 79 -16.98 4.09 33.26
C THR A 79 -15.58 4.36 32.71
N ILE A 80 -14.59 4.60 33.57
CA ILE A 80 -13.19 4.78 33.18
C ILE A 80 -12.64 3.48 32.58
N ILE A 81 -12.92 2.33 33.19
CA ILE A 81 -12.52 1.02 32.68
C ILE A 81 -13.21 0.75 31.33
N ALA A 82 -14.51 1.05 31.20
CA ALA A 82 -15.23 0.88 29.93
C ALA A 82 -14.64 1.77 28.82
N MET A 83 -14.31 3.03 29.11
CA MET A 83 -13.64 3.92 28.15
C MET A 83 -12.22 3.46 27.82
N ALA A 84 -11.46 2.97 28.81
CA ALA A 84 -10.11 2.44 28.60
C ALA A 84 -10.12 1.17 27.71
N ILE A 85 -11.12 0.30 27.85
CA ILE A 85 -11.31 -0.87 26.99
C ILE A 85 -11.69 -0.47 25.56
N GLN A 86 -12.46 0.61 25.37
CA GLN A 86 -12.76 1.12 24.03
C GLN A 86 -11.55 1.83 23.39
N TYR A 87 -10.76 2.56 24.18
CA TYR A 87 -9.57 3.24 23.72
C TYR A 87 -8.42 2.28 23.39
N SER A 88 -8.27 1.17 24.12
CA SER A 88 -7.31 0.12 23.78
C SER A 88 -7.72 -0.70 22.54
N LYS A 89 -8.97 -0.55 22.11
CA LYS A 89 -9.51 -1.10 20.86
C LYS A 89 -9.51 -0.05 19.74
N ASP A 90 -8.51 0.84 19.73
CA ASP A 90 -8.34 1.81 18.67
C ASP A 90 -8.05 1.09 17.33
N PRO A 91 -8.92 1.23 16.29
CA PRO A 91 -8.70 0.64 14.98
C PRO A 91 -7.41 1.11 14.31
N SER A 92 -6.82 2.22 14.78
CA SER A 92 -5.62 2.86 14.25
C SER A 92 -4.40 1.93 14.20
N HIS A 93 -4.33 0.90 15.05
CA HIS A 93 -3.23 -0.08 15.03
C HIS A 93 -3.42 -1.25 14.05
N THR A 94 -4.59 -1.38 13.41
CA THR A 94 -4.86 -2.47 12.45
C THR A 94 -4.96 -2.04 10.99
N THR A 95 -5.28 -0.77 10.72
CA THR A 95 -5.49 -0.28 9.35
C THR A 95 -4.45 0.77 8.95
N CYS A 96 -3.81 0.59 7.81
CA CYS A 96 -2.85 1.56 7.27
C CYS A 96 -3.55 2.83 6.77
N LEU A 97 -3.22 3.98 7.36
CA LEU A 97 -3.76 5.30 7.00
C LEU A 97 -2.72 6.24 6.41
N THR A 98 -1.58 5.71 5.93
CA THR A 98 -0.62 6.51 5.18
C THR A 98 -1.24 6.99 3.87
N GLU A 99 -0.75 8.11 3.33
CA GLU A 99 -1.20 8.64 2.04
C GLU A 99 -1.16 7.57 0.94
N ALA A 100 -0.06 6.80 0.86
CA ALA A 100 0.09 5.70 -0.08
C ALA A 100 -0.99 4.63 0.08
N CYS A 101 -1.31 4.23 1.32
CA CYS A 101 -2.35 3.24 1.58
C CYS A 101 -3.74 3.73 1.16
N VAL A 102 -4.07 4.98 1.46
CA VAL A 102 -5.36 5.58 1.06
C VAL A 102 -5.49 5.67 -0.46
N ILE A 103 -4.43 6.10 -1.16
CA ILE A 103 -4.41 6.19 -2.62
C ILE A 103 -4.60 4.80 -3.25
N VAL A 104 -3.84 3.79 -2.78
CA VAL A 104 -3.92 2.44 -3.32
C VAL A 104 -5.28 1.81 -3.04
N ALA A 105 -5.81 1.95 -1.83
CA ALA A 105 -7.15 1.47 -1.48
C ALA A 105 -8.22 2.11 -2.37
N GLY A 106 -8.14 3.43 -2.62
CA GLY A 106 -9.03 4.13 -3.55
C GLY A 106 -8.99 3.54 -4.95
N LYS A 107 -7.79 3.32 -5.51
CA LYS A 107 -7.63 2.71 -6.84
C LYS A 107 -8.17 1.28 -6.92
N ILE A 108 -8.01 0.49 -5.86
CA ILE A 108 -8.60 -0.85 -5.78
C ILE A 108 -10.12 -0.74 -5.83
N LEU A 109 -10.71 0.07 -4.95
CA LEU A 109 -12.17 0.23 -4.86
C LEU A 109 -12.78 0.74 -6.17
N GLU A 110 -12.11 1.65 -6.85
CA GLU A 110 -12.53 2.08 -8.18
C GLU A 110 -12.60 0.88 -9.13
N ALA A 111 -11.57 0.04 -9.20
CA ALA A 111 -11.52 -1.07 -10.14
C ALA A 111 -12.61 -2.13 -9.93
N LEU A 112 -13.09 -2.29 -8.69
CA LEU A 112 -14.08 -3.30 -8.32
C LEU A 112 -15.47 -3.06 -8.95
N ASP A 113 -16.19 -4.16 -9.17
CA ASP A 113 -17.63 -4.19 -9.48
C ASP A 113 -18.38 -4.97 -8.39
N PRO A 114 -18.85 -4.30 -7.32
CA PRO A 114 -19.48 -4.97 -6.18
C PRO A 114 -20.84 -5.61 -6.49
N GLY A 115 -21.40 -5.36 -7.69
CA GLY A 115 -22.63 -6.01 -8.16
C GLY A 115 -22.44 -7.47 -8.56
N VAL A 116 -21.19 -7.92 -8.73
CA VAL A 116 -20.85 -9.30 -9.10
C VAL A 116 -20.30 -10.04 -7.89
N LYS A 117 -20.73 -11.28 -7.68
CA LYS A 117 -20.17 -12.08 -6.59
C LYS A 117 -18.77 -12.58 -7.00
N PRO A 118 -17.76 -12.44 -6.13
CA PRO A 118 -16.38 -12.83 -6.45
C PRO A 118 -16.22 -14.33 -6.74
N CYS A 119 -17.07 -15.18 -6.16
CA CYS A 119 -17.04 -16.63 -6.39
C CYS A 119 -17.67 -17.05 -7.72
N ASP A 120 -18.47 -16.18 -8.35
CA ASP A 120 -19.14 -16.47 -9.62
C ASP A 120 -18.28 -16.01 -10.81
N ASP A 121 -17.77 -14.78 -10.75
CA ASP A 121 -16.81 -14.23 -11.71
C ASP A 121 -15.87 -13.24 -11.00
N PHE A 122 -14.69 -13.74 -10.58
CA PHE A 122 -13.71 -12.94 -9.90
C PHE A 122 -13.11 -11.85 -10.81
N TYR A 123 -13.01 -12.09 -12.11
CA TYR A 123 -12.44 -11.11 -13.05
C TYR A 123 -13.36 -9.90 -13.18
N GLN A 124 -14.66 -10.13 -13.39
CA GLN A 124 -15.64 -9.05 -13.44
C GLN A 124 -15.77 -8.36 -12.09
N TYR A 125 -15.75 -9.09 -10.96
CA TYR A 125 -15.73 -8.46 -9.63
C TYR A 125 -14.50 -7.57 -9.43
N ALA A 126 -13.30 -8.04 -9.80
CA ALA A 126 -12.06 -7.33 -9.51
C ALA A 126 -11.75 -6.18 -10.51
N CYS A 127 -12.20 -6.31 -11.76
CA CYS A 127 -11.82 -5.41 -12.86
C CYS A 127 -13.01 -4.72 -13.53
N GLY A 128 -14.25 -5.11 -13.24
CA GLY A 128 -15.44 -4.63 -13.94
C GLY A 128 -15.66 -3.13 -13.84
N GLY A 129 -15.33 -2.52 -12.70
CA GLY A 129 -15.34 -1.07 -12.53
C GLY A 129 -14.30 -0.39 -13.42
N TRP A 130 -13.10 -0.96 -13.53
CA TRP A 130 -12.04 -0.45 -14.41
C TRP A 130 -12.46 -0.50 -15.88
N ILE A 131 -13.01 -1.63 -16.34
CA ILE A 131 -13.46 -1.82 -17.73
C ILE A 131 -14.52 -0.77 -18.10
N LYS A 132 -15.49 -0.51 -17.21
CA LYS A 132 -16.55 0.50 -17.44
C LYS A 132 -16.01 1.92 -17.61
N ARG A 133 -14.92 2.28 -16.91
CA ARG A 133 -14.33 3.63 -16.97
C ARG A 133 -13.23 3.79 -18.01
N ASN A 134 -12.75 2.69 -18.59
CA ASN A 134 -11.62 2.69 -19.53
C ASN A 134 -12.04 2.01 -20.84
N PRO A 135 -12.90 2.66 -21.66
CA PRO A 135 -13.24 2.15 -22.98
C PRO A 135 -11.99 2.08 -23.87
N LEU A 136 -12.03 1.22 -24.88
CA LEU A 136 -10.93 1.07 -25.84
C LEU A 136 -10.69 2.41 -26.57
N PRO A 137 -9.51 3.04 -26.42
CA PRO A 137 -9.20 4.28 -27.13
C PRO A 137 -9.02 4.05 -28.63
N ASP A 138 -9.23 5.09 -29.43
CA ASP A 138 -9.01 5.04 -30.87
C ASP A 138 -7.56 4.66 -31.22
N GLY A 139 -7.40 3.93 -32.32
CA GLY A 139 -6.09 3.44 -32.77
C GLY A 139 -5.49 2.34 -31.89
N ARG A 140 -6.22 1.83 -30.89
CA ARG A 140 -5.81 0.67 -30.08
C ARG A 140 -6.69 -0.54 -30.41
N SER A 141 -6.08 -1.71 -30.45
CA SER A 141 -6.78 -3.00 -30.55
C SER A 141 -7.07 -3.65 -29.20
N LYS A 142 -6.38 -3.19 -28.13
CA LYS A 142 -6.52 -3.66 -26.76
C LYS A 142 -6.23 -2.53 -25.78
N TRP A 143 -6.94 -2.52 -24.66
CA TRP A 143 -6.70 -1.59 -23.56
C TRP A 143 -6.62 -2.33 -22.21
N SER A 144 -5.57 -2.05 -21.45
CA SER A 144 -5.33 -2.61 -20.13
C SER A 144 -4.44 -1.67 -19.31
N THR A 145 -4.29 -1.93 -18.02
CA THR A 145 -3.36 -1.18 -17.16
C THR A 145 -1.94 -1.15 -17.71
N PHE A 146 -1.48 -2.22 -18.38
CA PHE A 146 -0.17 -2.24 -19.03
C PHE A 146 -0.05 -1.19 -20.14
N ASN A 147 -1.11 -1.02 -20.94
CA ASN A 147 -1.13 -0.01 -22.00
C ASN A 147 -1.14 1.41 -21.40
N SER A 148 -1.90 1.63 -20.33
CA SER A 148 -1.92 2.92 -19.63
C SER A 148 -0.54 3.30 -19.07
N ILE A 149 0.17 2.35 -18.45
CA ILE A 149 1.54 2.59 -17.94
C ILE A 149 2.52 2.80 -19.10
N TRP A 150 2.38 2.02 -20.18
CA TRP A 150 3.20 2.22 -21.38
C TRP A 150 3.05 3.64 -21.93
N ASP A 151 1.82 4.13 -22.08
CA ASP A 151 1.55 5.47 -22.60
C ASP A 151 2.10 6.57 -21.69
N GLN A 152 2.01 6.40 -20.36
CA GLN A 152 2.65 7.31 -19.41
C GLN A 152 4.17 7.33 -19.58
N ASN A 153 4.80 6.16 -19.74
CA ASN A 153 6.24 6.07 -19.99
C ASN A 153 6.64 6.71 -21.32
N GLN A 154 5.86 6.49 -22.38
CA GLN A 154 6.10 7.14 -23.68
C GLN A 154 6.01 8.66 -23.57
N ALA A 155 5.06 9.19 -22.80
CA ALA A 155 4.93 10.63 -22.57
C ALA A 155 6.15 11.20 -21.83
N ILE A 156 6.66 10.48 -20.82
CA ILE A 156 7.88 10.87 -20.09
C ILE A 156 9.09 10.84 -21.03
N MET A 157 9.28 9.76 -21.80
CA MET A 157 10.39 9.64 -22.75
C MET A 157 10.34 10.73 -23.82
N LYS A 158 9.15 11.02 -24.37
CA LYS A 158 8.92 12.13 -25.29
C LYS A 158 9.39 13.44 -24.68
N HIS A 159 8.95 13.75 -23.46
CA HIS A 159 9.34 14.97 -22.76
C HIS A 159 10.87 15.06 -22.56
N LEU A 160 11.53 13.96 -22.21
CA LEU A 160 12.99 13.91 -22.05
C LEU A 160 13.72 14.16 -23.38
N LEU A 161 13.25 13.56 -24.48
CA LEU A 161 13.90 13.64 -25.79
C LEU A 161 13.65 14.98 -26.48
N GLU A 162 12.49 15.60 -26.28
CA GLU A 162 12.15 16.92 -26.83
C GLU A 162 12.75 18.09 -26.04
N ASN A 163 13.24 17.83 -24.83
CA ASN A 163 13.84 18.87 -24.01
C ASN A 163 15.19 19.35 -24.59
N ALA A 164 15.15 20.50 -25.27
CA ALA A 164 16.32 21.11 -25.89
C ALA A 164 17.36 21.63 -24.87
N THR A 165 16.99 21.79 -23.59
CA THR A 165 17.94 22.21 -22.54
C THR A 165 18.65 21.03 -21.90
N PHE A 166 18.28 19.79 -22.23
CA PHE A 166 18.92 18.59 -21.72
C PHE A 166 20.30 18.42 -22.38
N ASN A 167 21.33 18.89 -21.70
CA ASN A 167 22.71 18.78 -22.15
C ASN A 167 23.36 17.54 -21.51
N SER A 168 23.19 16.40 -22.16
CA SER A 168 23.85 15.17 -21.74
C SER A 168 25.31 15.11 -22.18
N SER A 169 26.19 14.72 -21.26
CA SER A 169 27.58 14.38 -21.56
C SER A 169 27.72 13.01 -22.25
N SER A 170 26.68 12.17 -22.22
CA SER A 170 26.67 10.83 -22.81
C SER A 170 26.45 10.90 -24.32
N GLU A 171 27.37 10.30 -25.09
CA GLU A 171 27.21 10.18 -26.55
C GLU A 171 25.97 9.34 -26.92
N ALA A 172 25.67 8.30 -26.15
CA ALA A 172 24.52 7.44 -26.38
C ALA A 172 23.20 8.24 -26.29
N GLU A 173 23.04 9.06 -25.26
CA GLU A 173 21.85 9.89 -25.08
C GLU A 173 21.71 10.93 -26.20
N ARG A 174 22.81 11.56 -26.62
CA ARG A 174 22.81 12.50 -27.76
C ARG A 174 22.42 11.83 -29.07
N LYS A 175 22.89 10.59 -29.32
CA LYS A 175 22.49 9.81 -30.51
C LYS A 175 21.00 9.45 -30.46
N THR A 176 20.50 9.00 -29.31
CA THR A 176 19.08 8.69 -29.11
C THR A 176 18.20 9.93 -29.36
N GLN A 177 18.57 11.09 -28.82
CA GLN A 177 17.85 12.33 -29.05
C GLN A 177 17.87 12.74 -30.54
N ARG A 178 19.03 12.69 -31.19
CA ARG A 178 19.14 13.01 -32.63
C ARG A 178 18.30 12.05 -33.48
N TYR A 179 18.30 10.76 -33.14
CA TYR A 179 17.50 9.75 -33.82
C TYR A 179 16.00 10.05 -33.67
N TYR A 180 15.53 10.32 -32.45
CA TYR A 180 14.15 10.73 -32.18
C TYR A 180 13.75 11.97 -32.99
N LEU A 181 14.56 13.03 -32.95
CA LEU A 181 14.30 14.27 -33.69
C LEU A 181 14.36 14.07 -35.22
N SER A 182 15.08 13.07 -35.73
CA SER A 182 15.09 12.76 -37.16
C SER A 182 13.75 12.16 -37.61
N CYS A 183 13.10 11.37 -36.76
CA CYS A 183 11.78 10.78 -37.00
C CYS A 183 10.68 11.85 -37.04
N LEU A 184 10.78 12.88 -36.20
CA LEU A 184 9.79 13.96 -36.14
C LEU A 184 9.86 14.97 -37.31
N ARG A 185 10.89 14.93 -38.15
CA ARG A 185 11.03 15.85 -39.31
C ARG A 185 10.23 15.35 -40.51
N GLU A 186 8.91 15.29 -40.35
CA GLU A 186 7.99 14.80 -41.38
C GLU A 186 8.18 15.50 -42.72
N GLN A 187 8.39 16.82 -42.75
CA GLN A 187 8.65 17.57 -44.00
C GLN A 187 9.83 17.00 -44.79
N LYS A 188 10.90 16.58 -44.12
CA LYS A 188 12.07 16.00 -44.80
C LYS A 188 11.78 14.58 -45.28
N ILE A 189 10.98 13.83 -44.53
CA ILE A 189 10.54 12.48 -44.90
C ILE A 189 9.67 12.56 -46.18
N GLU A 190 8.71 13.48 -46.22
CA GLU A 190 7.84 13.71 -47.38
C GLU A 190 8.63 14.22 -48.60
N GLU A 191 9.61 15.11 -48.42
CA GLU A 191 10.48 15.59 -49.51
C GLU A 191 11.29 14.44 -50.15
N LEU A 192 11.78 13.50 -49.34
CA LEU A 192 12.56 12.36 -49.81
C LEU A 192 11.69 11.27 -50.45
N GLY A 193 10.42 11.15 -50.04
CA GLY A 193 9.49 10.14 -50.53
C GLY A 193 10.06 8.72 -50.43
N SER A 194 9.88 7.92 -51.47
CA SER A 194 10.38 6.54 -51.54
C SER A 194 11.86 6.43 -51.96
N GLN A 195 12.54 7.53 -52.26
CA GLN A 195 13.90 7.50 -52.82
C GLN A 195 14.90 6.74 -51.93
N PRO A 196 14.92 6.90 -50.59
CA PRO A 196 15.86 6.16 -49.75
C PRO A 196 15.68 4.64 -49.81
N LEU A 197 14.45 4.16 -50.06
CA LEU A 197 14.16 2.74 -50.23
C LEU A 197 14.60 2.24 -51.62
N ILE A 198 14.39 3.04 -52.67
CA ILE A 198 14.83 2.72 -54.03
C ILE A 198 16.36 2.60 -54.08
N ASP A 199 17.08 3.58 -53.52
CA ASP A 199 18.54 3.57 -53.45
C ASP A 199 19.06 2.30 -52.73
N LEU A 200 18.35 1.85 -51.69
CA LEU A 200 18.68 0.62 -50.99
C LEU A 200 18.43 -0.63 -51.84
N ILE A 201 17.30 -0.69 -52.54
CA ILE A 201 16.97 -1.79 -53.45
C ILE A 201 18.00 -1.88 -54.57
N GLU A 202 18.37 -0.77 -55.20
CA GLU A 202 19.39 -0.73 -56.25
C GLU A 202 20.75 -1.20 -55.73
N LYS A 203 21.14 -0.78 -54.53
CA LYS A 203 22.39 -1.22 -53.89
C LYS A 203 22.40 -2.73 -53.64
N ILE A 204 21.29 -3.31 -53.21
CA ILE A 204 21.17 -4.75 -52.96
C ILE A 204 21.09 -5.53 -54.28
N ALA A 205 20.31 -5.07 -55.26
CA ALA A 205 20.19 -5.70 -56.57
C ALA A 205 21.54 -5.77 -57.29
N VAL A 206 22.33 -4.68 -57.25
CA VAL A 206 23.69 -4.67 -57.80
C VAL A 206 24.61 -5.66 -57.07
N SER A 207 24.41 -5.89 -55.76
CA SER A 207 25.18 -6.87 -55.01
C SER A 207 24.83 -8.33 -55.34
N GLU A 208 23.56 -8.62 -55.65
CA GLU A 208 23.13 -9.94 -56.13
C GLU A 208 23.60 -10.21 -57.56
N ASP A 209 23.51 -9.22 -58.47
CA ASP A 209 24.01 -9.35 -59.85
C ASP A 209 25.54 -9.57 -59.89
N LEU A 210 26.31 -8.89 -59.02
CA LEU A 210 27.74 -9.15 -58.85
C LEU A 210 28.02 -10.56 -58.30
N GLY A 211 27.15 -11.07 -57.41
CA GLY A 211 27.22 -12.43 -56.90
C GLY A 211 26.97 -13.49 -57.98
N PHE A 212 25.94 -13.29 -58.81
CA PHE A 212 25.64 -14.17 -59.94
C PHE A 212 26.73 -14.13 -61.02
N GLN A 213 27.21 -12.95 -61.40
CA GLN A 213 28.31 -12.83 -62.38
C GLN A 213 29.64 -13.41 -61.86
N MET A 214 29.89 -13.36 -60.55
CA MET A 214 31.08 -13.96 -59.95
C MET A 214 30.98 -15.48 -59.89
N LEU A 215 29.79 -16.04 -59.63
CA LEU A 215 29.55 -17.48 -59.70
C LEU A 215 29.62 -18.02 -61.13
N GLU A 216 29.13 -17.28 -62.14
CA GLU A 216 29.30 -17.65 -63.56
C GLU A 216 30.77 -17.69 -63.99
N LYS A 217 31.59 -16.76 -63.51
CA LYS A 217 33.04 -16.72 -63.79
C LYS A 217 33.87 -17.75 -63.01
N LEU A 218 33.32 -18.34 -61.95
CA LEU A 218 33.96 -19.40 -61.17
C LEU A 218 33.58 -20.81 -61.66
N TRP A 219 32.52 -20.93 -62.48
CA TRP A 219 32.04 -22.19 -63.05
C TRP A 219 32.43 -22.40 -64.52
N CYS A 220 33.11 -21.43 -65.14
CA CYS A 220 33.87 -21.60 -66.40
C CYS A 220 35.37 -21.59 -66.11
#